data_AF-A0A7K2E418-F1
#
_entry.id   AF-A0A7K2E418-F1
#
_cell.length_a   1.000
_cell.length_b   1.000
_cell.length_c   1.000
_cell.angle_alpha   90.00
_cell.angle_beta   90.00
_cell.angle_gamma   90.00
#
_symmetry.space_group_name_H-M   'P 1'
#
loop_
_entity.id
_entity.type
_entity.pdbx_description
1 polymer ?
#
loop_
_entity_poly.entity_id
_entity_poly.type
_entity_poly.pdbx_seq_one_letter_code
_entity_poly.pdbx_strand_id
1 'polypeptide(L)'
;MDSLEDPRFDVPLYTVAEAARILDVPSTTLSTWAKGYVRRFADRPTVTAGPVITWLEPETTGTPSIPFVGLAEAYVVAAVRRSGVPMQRIRPAIDELKHQIGIDHALASRRLYTDGAELFDWSRSLNPMGCPATRP
;
A
#
# COMPACT_ATOMS: atom_id res chain seq x y z
N MET A 1 20.89 -8.40 18.09
CA MET A 1 21.01 -6.94 18.22
C MET A 1 21.36 -6.41 16.84
N ASP A 2 20.33 -6.26 16.02
CA ASP A 2 20.10 -5.26 14.94
C ASP A 2 18.93 -5.80 14.10
N SER A 3 17.73 -5.82 14.71
CA SER A 3 16.52 -6.34 14.06
C SER A 3 15.85 -5.20 13.30
N LEU A 4 16.42 -4.90 12.13
CA LEU A 4 15.74 -4.66 10.86
C LEU A 4 14.45 -3.82 10.91
N GLU A 5 14.60 -2.50 10.98
CA GLU A 5 13.63 -1.61 10.32
C GLU A 5 13.76 -1.85 8.81
N ASP A 6 12.91 -2.71 8.24
CA ASP A 6 12.94 -2.96 6.81
C ASP A 6 12.22 -1.79 6.11
N PRO A 7 12.95 -0.97 5.33
CA PRO A 7 12.40 0.24 4.74
C PRO A 7 11.22 -0.01 3.80
N ARG A 8 11.00 -1.26 3.37
CA ARG A 8 9.85 -1.65 2.54
C ARG A 8 8.55 -1.71 3.33
N PHE A 9 8.62 -1.99 4.63
CA PHE A 9 7.47 -2.25 5.50
C PHE A 9 7.23 -1.12 6.49
N ASP A 10 8.29 -0.58 7.08
CA ASP A 10 8.18 0.28 8.28
C ASP A 10 8.38 1.77 7.99
N VAL A 11 8.85 2.13 6.79
CA VAL A 11 9.09 3.53 6.41
C VAL A 11 7.94 4.02 5.52
N PRO A 12 7.15 5.01 5.97
CA PRO A 12 6.10 5.60 5.13
C PRO A 12 6.74 6.48 4.05
N LEU A 13 6.64 6.05 2.79
CA LEU A 13 7.28 6.73 1.65
C LEU A 13 6.32 7.63 0.87
N TYR A 14 5.03 7.30 0.89
CA TYR A 14 4.03 7.99 0.10
C TYR A 14 2.89 8.51 0.98
N THR A 15 2.42 9.71 0.66
CA THR A 15 1.09 10.16 1.11
C THR A 15 0.01 9.33 0.41
N VAL A 16 -1.18 9.27 1.02
CA VAL A 16 -2.37 8.67 0.37
C VAL A 16 -2.64 9.33 -0.99
N ALA A 17 -2.44 10.65 -1.11
CA ALA A 17 -2.66 11.37 -2.36
C ALA A 17 -1.65 10.99 -3.45
N GLU A 18 -0.37 10.82 -3.11
CA GLU A 18 0.66 10.37 -4.05
C GLU A 18 0.41 8.95 -4.52
N ALA A 19 0.19 8.02 -3.60
CA ALA A 19 -0.13 6.63 -3.93
C ALA A 19 -1.37 6.53 -4.83
N ALA A 20 -2.39 7.36 -4.57
CA ALA A 20 -3.61 7.40 -5.36
C ALA A 20 -3.34 7.85 -6.81
N ARG A 21 -2.49 8.89 -6.98
CA ARG A 21 -2.05 9.35 -8.30
C ARG A 21 -1.22 8.30 -9.04
N ILE A 22 -0.29 7.64 -8.35
CA ILE A 22 0.57 6.59 -8.94
C ILE A 22 -0.27 5.44 -9.49
N LEU A 23 -1.31 5.03 -8.75
CA LEU A 23 -2.13 3.87 -9.08
C LEU A 23 -3.33 4.16 -9.99
N ASP A 24 -3.56 5.43 -10.31
CA ASP A 24 -4.73 5.94 -11.00
C ASP A 24 -6.05 5.51 -10.31
N VAL A 25 -6.13 5.78 -9.01
CA VAL A 25 -7.29 5.49 -8.16
C VAL A 25 -7.73 6.78 -7.47
N PRO A 26 -9.04 7.08 -7.33
CA PRO A 26 -9.48 8.25 -6.58
C PRO A 26 -8.94 8.26 -5.15
N SER A 27 -8.41 9.40 -4.68
CA SER A 27 -7.79 9.52 -3.34
C SER A 27 -8.72 9.08 -2.20
N THR A 28 -10.02 9.37 -2.31
CA THR A 28 -11.05 8.92 -1.36
C THR A 28 -11.21 7.40 -1.33
N THR A 29 -11.06 6.74 -2.48
CA THR A 29 -11.07 5.28 -2.58
C THR A 29 -9.85 4.68 -1.90
N LEU A 30 -8.65 5.19 -2.22
CA LEU A 30 -7.42 4.70 -1.60
C LEU A 30 -7.43 4.93 -0.08
N SER A 31 -7.91 6.09 0.37
CA SER A 31 -8.10 6.39 1.79
C SER A 31 -9.02 5.36 2.48
N THR A 32 -10.11 4.96 1.81
CA THR A 32 -11.03 3.91 2.31
C THR A 32 -10.37 2.53 2.36
N TRP A 33 -9.39 2.26 1.48
CA TRP A 33 -8.61 1.03 1.51
C TRP A 33 -7.58 1.03 2.65
N ALA A 34 -6.92 2.17 2.86
CA ALA A 34 -5.91 2.36 3.89
C ALA A 34 -6.48 2.38 5.32
N LYS A 35 -7.59 3.09 5.52
CA LYS A 35 -8.15 3.36 6.87
C LYS A 35 -9.36 2.50 7.22
N GLY A 36 -9.92 1.80 6.23
CA GLY A 36 -11.24 1.21 6.37
C GLY A 36 -12.33 2.28 6.46
N TYR A 37 -13.51 1.90 6.95
CA TYR A 37 -14.62 2.81 7.21
C TYR A 37 -15.63 2.23 8.19
N VAL A 38 -16.43 3.12 8.79
CA VAL A 38 -17.65 2.80 9.52
C VAL A 38 -18.78 3.63 8.92
N ARG A 39 -19.84 2.98 8.44
CA ARG A 39 -21.04 3.63 7.90
C ARG A 39 -22.23 3.33 8.79
N ARG A 40 -22.79 4.37 9.39
CA ARG A 40 -23.97 4.29 10.26
C ARG A 40 -25.22 4.62 9.45
N PHE A 41 -26.32 3.96 9.78
CA PHE A 41 -27.62 4.17 9.17
C PHE A 41 -28.69 4.23 10.26
N ALA A 42 -29.77 4.98 10.02
CA ALA A 42 -30.88 5.07 10.97
C ALA A 42 -31.68 3.76 11.05
N ASP A 43 -31.95 3.14 9.89
CA ASP A 43 -32.90 2.02 9.79
C ASP A 43 -32.24 0.67 9.48
N ARG A 44 -30.90 0.58 9.56
CA ARG A 44 -30.18 -0.67 9.32
C ARG A 44 -28.86 -0.76 10.10
N PRO A 45 -28.30 -1.96 10.27
CA PRO A 45 -27.05 -2.15 11.00
C PRO A 45 -25.89 -1.33 10.44
N THR A 46 -25.00 -0.90 11.35
CA THR A 46 -23.74 -0.24 10.99
C THR A 46 -22.90 -1.19 10.14
N VAL A 47 -22.36 -0.68 9.03
CA VAL A 47 -21.46 -1.43 8.15
C VAL A 47 -20.03 -0.94 8.37
N THR A 48 -19.17 -1.83 8.85
CA THR A 48 -17.76 -1.55 9.09
C THR A 48 -16.89 -2.42 8.18
N ALA A 49 -15.78 -1.87 7.71
CA ALA A 49 -14.73 -2.63 7.05
C ALA A 49 -13.36 -2.10 7.46
N GLY A 50 -12.41 -2.99 7.73
CA GLY A 50 -11.05 -2.63 8.12
C GLY A 50 -10.14 -2.24 6.92
N PRO A 51 -8.87 -1.91 7.18
CA PRO A 51 -7.85 -1.71 6.15
C PRO A 51 -7.61 -2.95 5.30
N VAL A 52 -7.45 -2.76 3.98
CA VAL A 52 -7.04 -3.84 3.04
C VAL A 52 -5.63 -3.67 2.50
N ILE A 53 -4.98 -2.56 2.82
CA ILE A 53 -3.58 -2.29 2.48
C ILE A 53 -2.85 -1.84 3.74
N THR A 54 -1.54 -2.01 3.73
CA THR A 54 -0.64 -1.55 4.78
C THR A 54 -0.62 -0.03 4.79
N TRP A 55 -0.86 0.51 5.97
CA TRP A 55 -0.87 1.93 6.24
C TRP A 55 -0.35 2.15 7.66
N LEU A 56 0.50 3.16 7.81
CA LEU A 56 1.09 3.55 9.08
C LEU A 56 0.45 4.86 9.52
N GLU A 57 0.06 4.95 10.78
CA GLU A 57 -0.56 6.17 11.33
C GLU A 57 0.42 7.34 11.20
N PRO A 58 0.11 8.38 10.41
CA PRO A 58 0.99 9.53 10.27
C PRO A 58 0.89 10.45 11.48
N GLU A 59 1.98 11.13 11.80
CA GLU A 59 2.00 12.15 12.87
C GLU A 59 1.04 13.32 12.60
N THR A 60 0.86 13.68 11.32
CA THR A 60 -0.04 14.76 10.91
C THR A 60 -0.76 14.41 9.60
N THR A 61 -1.90 15.05 9.34
CA THR A 61 -2.64 14.80 8.10
C THR A 61 -1.85 15.33 6.90
N GLY A 62 -1.71 14.49 5.87
CA GLY A 62 -1.04 14.88 4.63
C GLY A 62 0.45 14.57 4.60
N THR A 63 1.02 14.00 5.67
CA THR A 63 2.36 13.41 5.63
C THR A 63 2.34 11.98 5.10
N PRO A 64 3.50 11.44 4.66
CA PRO A 64 3.60 10.06 4.23
C PRO A 64 3.05 9.09 5.26
N SER A 65 2.29 8.10 4.78
CA SER A 65 1.67 7.06 5.61
C SER A 65 1.54 5.71 4.91
N ILE A 66 1.93 5.63 3.64
CA ILE A 66 1.90 4.42 2.84
C ILE A 66 3.36 3.97 2.63
N PRO A 67 3.80 2.86 3.25
CA PRO A 67 5.09 2.26 2.93
C PRO A 67 5.08 1.63 1.53
N PHE A 68 6.25 1.24 1.01
CA PHE A 68 6.35 0.60 -0.32
C PHE A 68 5.45 -0.64 -0.43
N VAL A 69 5.43 -1.47 0.62
CA VAL A 69 4.55 -2.62 0.70
C VAL A 69 3.08 -2.21 0.54
N GLY A 70 2.63 -1.15 1.22
CA GLY A 70 1.25 -0.65 1.14
C GLY A 70 0.88 -0.19 -0.27
N LEU A 71 1.83 0.43 -0.99
CA LEU A 71 1.65 0.79 -2.40
C LEU A 71 1.50 -0.46 -3.29
N ALA A 72 2.33 -1.48 -3.07
CA ALA A 72 2.26 -2.75 -3.82
C ALA A 72 0.94 -3.50 -3.56
N GLU A 73 0.48 -3.54 -2.31
CA GLU A 73 -0.81 -4.13 -1.96
C GLU A 73 -1.96 -3.36 -2.63
N ALA A 74 -1.91 -2.03 -2.60
CA ALA A 74 -2.89 -1.19 -3.28
C ALA A 74 -2.90 -1.40 -4.80
N TYR A 75 -1.73 -1.62 -5.42
CA TYR A 75 -1.63 -1.98 -6.83
C TYR A 75 -2.36 -3.29 -7.14
N VAL A 76 -2.17 -4.33 -6.32
CA VAL A 76 -2.86 -5.63 -6.49
C VAL A 76 -4.37 -5.46 -6.34
N VAL A 77 -4.83 -4.73 -5.31
CA VAL A 77 -6.26 -4.44 -5.10
C VAL A 77 -6.84 -3.68 -6.30
N ALA A 78 -6.13 -2.67 -6.82
CA ALA A 78 -6.56 -1.91 -7.98
C ALA A 78 -6.64 -2.78 -9.24
N ALA A 79 -5.67 -3.66 -9.48
CA ALA A 79 -5.66 -4.58 -10.62
C ALA A 79 -6.87 -5.55 -10.58
N VAL A 80 -7.12 -6.17 -9.44
CA VAL A 80 -8.25 -7.10 -9.25
C VAL A 80 -9.60 -6.37 -9.37
N ARG A 81 -9.69 -5.14 -8.86
CA ARG A 81 -10.89 -4.31 -9.06
C ARG A 81 -11.10 -3.94 -10.52
N ARG A 82 -10.04 -3.57 -11.25
CA ARG A 82 -10.10 -3.26 -12.69
C ARG A 82 -10.52 -4.46 -13.54
N SER A 83 -10.27 -5.69 -13.10
CA SER A 83 -10.78 -6.90 -13.76
C SER A 83 -12.27 -7.18 -13.47
N GLY A 84 -12.98 -6.27 -12.78
CA GLY A 84 -14.41 -6.36 -12.53
C GLY A 84 -14.80 -7.02 -11.21
N VAL A 85 -13.84 -7.39 -10.35
CA VAL A 85 -14.17 -7.97 -9.04
C VAL A 85 -14.56 -6.85 -8.05
N PRO A 86 -15.75 -6.92 -7.43
CA PRO A 86 -16.20 -5.88 -6.51
C PRO A 86 -15.46 -5.94 -5.17
N MET A 87 -15.30 -4.79 -4.50
CA MET A 87 -14.63 -4.70 -3.19
C MET A 87 -15.25 -5.60 -2.11
N GLN A 88 -16.55 -5.88 -2.21
CA GLN A 88 -17.30 -6.78 -1.33
C GLN A 88 -16.78 -8.23 -1.39
N ARG A 89 -16.16 -8.63 -2.52
CA ARG A 89 -15.49 -9.94 -2.67
C ARG A 89 -14.00 -9.86 -2.38
N ILE A 90 -13.36 -8.73 -2.70
CA ILE A 90 -11.92 -8.54 -2.47
C ILE A 90 -11.60 -8.50 -0.97
N ARG A 91 -12.38 -7.77 -0.17
CA ARG A 91 -12.14 -7.59 1.27
C ARG A 91 -12.07 -8.93 2.04
N PRO A 92 -13.10 -9.80 1.97
CA PRO A 92 -13.04 -11.09 2.67
C PRO A 92 -11.89 -11.98 2.20
N ALA A 93 -11.55 -11.93 0.91
CA ALA A 93 -10.44 -12.73 0.37
C ALA A 93 -9.08 -12.28 0.91
N ILE A 94 -8.87 -10.96 1.07
CA ILE A 94 -7.66 -10.41 1.68
C ILE A 94 -7.61 -10.75 3.17
N ASP A 95 -8.73 -10.61 3.87
CA ASP A 95 -8.81 -10.93 5.30
C ASP A 95 -8.47 -12.41 5.51
N GLU A 96 -9.04 -13.32 4.73
CA GLU A 96 -8.72 -14.75 4.78
C GLU A 96 -7.23 -15.02 4.51
N LEU A 97 -6.65 -14.34 3.52
CA LEU A 97 -5.23 -14.48 3.18
C LEU A 97 -4.32 -14.06 4.36
N LYS A 98 -4.68 -12.98 5.07
CA LYS A 98 -3.97 -12.52 6.26
C LYS A 98 -4.04 -13.55 7.39
N HIS A 99 -5.21 -14.16 7.61
CA HIS A 99 -5.39 -15.18 8.65
C HIS A 99 -4.62 -16.48 8.34
N GLN A 100 -4.62 -16.94 7.09
CA GLN A 100 -3.97 -18.20 6.71
C GLN A 100 -2.45 -18.12 6.64
N ILE A 101 -1.91 -16.99 6.16
CA ILE A 101 -0.47 -16.82 5.91
C ILE A 101 0.24 -16.23 7.14
N GLY A 102 -0.48 -15.59 8.06
CA GLY A 102 0.06 -15.10 9.33
C GLY A 102 1.08 -13.96 9.18
N ILE A 103 1.03 -13.22 8.06
CA ILE A 103 1.91 -12.08 7.79
C ILE A 103 1.05 -10.84 7.55
N ASP A 104 1.35 -9.74 8.22
CA ASP A 104 0.65 -8.44 8.12
C ASP A 104 0.75 -7.76 6.73
N HIS A 105 1.38 -8.42 5.77
CA HIS A 105 1.63 -7.94 4.41
C HIS A 105 1.31 -9.01 3.35
N ALA A 106 0.32 -9.87 3.60
CA ALA A 106 0.07 -11.09 2.83
C ALA A 106 0.00 -10.91 1.30
N LEU A 107 -0.44 -9.74 0.81
CA LEU A 107 -0.53 -9.45 -0.62
C LEU A 107 0.83 -9.18 -1.27
N ALA A 108 1.78 -8.65 -0.50
CA ALA A 108 3.10 -8.28 -0.97
C ALA A 108 4.20 -9.24 -0.49
N SER A 109 4.07 -9.86 0.68
CA SER A 109 5.15 -10.65 1.31
C SER A 109 5.62 -11.85 0.48
N ARG A 110 4.78 -12.44 -0.39
CA ARG A 110 5.17 -13.61 -1.18
C ARG A 110 5.62 -13.31 -2.61
N ARG A 111 5.10 -12.26 -3.25
CA ARG A 111 5.51 -11.84 -4.61
C ARG A 111 6.54 -10.72 -4.61
N LEU A 112 6.44 -9.77 -3.67
CA LEU A 112 7.40 -8.67 -3.53
C LEU A 112 8.74 -9.14 -2.97
N TYR A 113 8.74 -10.18 -2.12
CA TYR A 113 9.99 -10.74 -1.58
C TYR A 113 10.80 -11.47 -2.66
N THR A 114 10.13 -12.02 -3.69
CA THR A 114 10.78 -12.70 -4.83
C THR A 114 11.08 -11.74 -5.99
N ASP A 115 10.15 -10.84 -6.36
CA ASP A 115 10.27 -10.00 -7.57
C ASP A 115 10.53 -8.50 -7.26
N GLY A 116 10.19 -8.03 -6.06
CA GLY A 116 10.25 -6.61 -5.68
C GLY A 116 11.55 -6.17 -5.02
N ALA A 117 12.32 -7.10 -4.45
CA ALA A 117 13.65 -6.82 -3.89
C ALA A 117 14.60 -6.27 -4.98
N GLU A 118 14.56 -6.84 -6.19
CA GLU A 118 15.38 -6.36 -7.32
C GLU A 118 15.02 -4.93 -7.74
N LEU A 119 13.75 -4.54 -7.69
CA LEU A 119 13.30 -3.19 -8.03
C LEU A 119 13.68 -2.14 -6.98
N PHE A 120 13.61 -2.50 -5.69
CA PHE A 120 14.04 -1.59 -4.60
C PHE A 120 15.56 -1.36 -4.63
N ASP A 121 16.35 -2.42 -4.86
CA ASP A 121 17.81 -2.33 -4.99
C ASP A 121 18.21 -1.50 -6.22
N TRP A 122 17.48 -1.62 -7.33
CA TRP A 122 17.67 -0.78 -8.51
C TRP A 122 17.46 0.72 -8.19
N SER A 123 16.44 1.06 -7.40
CA SER A 123 16.19 2.46 -7.00
C SER A 123 17.31 3.06 -6.15
N ARG A 124 17.92 2.27 -5.26
CA ARG A 124 19.10 2.70 -4.48
C ARG A 124 20.36 2.83 -5.33
N SER A 125 20.45 2.08 -6.44
CA SER A 125 21.56 2.17 -7.40
C SER A 125 21.44 3.34 -8.40
N LEU A 126 20.39 4.18 -8.31
CA LEU A 126 20.25 5.40 -9.13
C LEU A 126 20.90 6.65 -8.52
N ASN A 127 21.79 6.49 -7.52
CA ASN A 127 22.74 7.54 -7.15
C ASN A 127 24.18 7.04 -7.03
N PRO A 128 24.80 6.63 -8.14
CA PRO A 128 26.19 6.92 -8.38
C PRO A 128 26.30 7.80 -9.63
N MET A 129 27.00 8.91 -9.46
CA MET A 129 27.46 9.83 -10.50
C MET A 129 26.51 11.00 -10.81
N GLY A 130 26.78 12.11 -10.11
CA GLY A 130 26.56 13.44 -10.65
C GLY A 130 27.17 13.53 -12.05
N CYS A 131 26.35 13.91 -13.02
CA CYS A 131 26.80 14.23 -14.36
C CYS A 131 27.29 15.68 -14.37
N PRO A 132 28.58 15.96 -14.64
CA PRO A 132 29.06 17.33 -14.73
C PRO A 132 28.58 17.99 -16.02
N ALA A 133 28.18 19.25 -15.88
CA ALA A 133 27.79 20.10 -16.98
C ALA A 133 28.92 20.26 -18.01
N THR A 134 28.59 20.13 -19.29
CA THR A 134 29.30 20.84 -20.37
C THR A 134 28.33 21.22 -21.49
N ARG A 135 28.15 22.53 -21.65
CA ARG A 135 27.71 23.20 -22.88
C ARG A 135 28.83 23.15 -23.93
N PRO A 136 28.47 23.32 -25.21
CA PRO A 136 28.94 24.49 -25.95
C PRO A 136 27.86 25.56 -26.10
#